data_AF-A0A2V6HT19-F1
#
_entry.id   AF-A0A2V6HT19-F1
#
_cell.length_a   1.000
_cell.length_b   1.000
_cell.length_c   1.000
_cell.angle_alpha   90.00
_cell.angle_beta   90.00
_cell.angle_gamma   90.00
#
_symmetry.space_group_name_H-M   'P 1'
#
loop_
_entity.id
_entity.type
_entity.pdbx_description
1 polymer ?
#
loop_
_entity_poly.entity_id
_entity_poly.type
_entity_poly.pdbx_seq_one_letter_code
_entity_poly.pdbx_strand_id
1 'polypeptide(L)'
;LHRSGASPREYYAEASRVVRVKAALARNVDPNTVDVETAADTFGLNGDSRDRLRRLFEQSDELQYSGAHNGSETISAENRRDVLELIEHLRT
;
A
#
# COMPACT_ATOMS: atom_id res chain seq x y z
N LEU A 1 8.63 -5.71 -15.22
CA LEU A 1 8.13 -4.35 -14.95
C LEU A 1 8.90 -3.75 -13.78
N HIS A 2 10.04 -3.13 -14.05
CA HIS A 2 10.84 -2.45 -13.03
C HIS A 2 10.55 -0.95 -13.18
N ARG A 3 9.62 -0.43 -12.37
CA ARG A 3 9.13 0.95 -12.47
C ARG A 3 10.08 1.87 -11.68
N SER A 4 11.30 2.05 -12.18
CA SER A 4 12.36 2.83 -11.51
C SER A 4 12.15 4.35 -11.56
N GLY A 5 11.02 4.84 -12.07
CA GLY A 5 10.72 6.27 -12.23
C GLY A 5 9.44 6.75 -11.54
N ALA A 6 8.74 5.91 -10.78
CA ALA A 6 7.55 6.36 -10.05
C ALA A 6 7.97 7.21 -8.85
N SER A 7 7.37 8.39 -8.72
CA SER A 7 7.52 9.21 -7.51
C SER A 7 7.04 8.42 -6.28
N PRO A 8 7.57 8.69 -5.08
CA PRO A 8 7.08 8.09 -3.82
C PRO A 8 5.56 8.06 -3.74
N ARG A 9 4.91 9.17 -4.08
CA ARG A 9 3.46 9.30 -4.11
C ARG A 9 2.77 8.32 -5.04
N GLU A 10 3.21 8.23 -6.30
CA GLU A 10 2.62 7.30 -7.27
C GLU A 10 2.84 5.85 -6.85
N TYR A 11 3.97 5.54 -6.24
CA TYR A 11 4.26 4.21 -5.74
C TYR A 11 3.30 3.79 -4.61
N TYR A 12 3.17 4.61 -3.56
CA TYR A 12 2.27 4.30 -2.44
C TYR A 12 0.80 4.33 -2.83
N ALA A 13 0.40 5.27 -3.70
CA ALA A 13 -0.97 5.33 -4.20
C ALA A 13 -1.33 4.11 -5.07
N GLU A 14 -0.41 3.65 -5.92
CA GLU A 14 -0.65 2.44 -6.72
C GLU A 14 -0.66 1.19 -5.83
N ALA A 15 0.28 1.09 -4.89
CA ALA A 15 0.34 -0.04 -3.97
C ALA A 15 -0.92 -0.15 -3.11
N SER A 16 -1.38 0.96 -2.51
CA SER A 16 -2.60 0.97 -1.69
C SER A 16 -3.84 0.65 -2.52
N ARG A 17 -3.92 1.18 -3.75
CA ARG A 17 -4.99 0.86 -4.69
C ARG A 17 -5.03 -0.63 -5.04
N VAL A 18 -3.89 -1.25 -5.34
CA VAL A 18 -3.83 -2.69 -5.66
C VAL A 18 -4.32 -3.52 -4.48
N VAL A 19 -3.91 -3.20 -3.25
CA VAL A 19 -4.43 -3.88 -2.04
C VAL A 19 -5.94 -3.73 -1.95
N ARG A 20 -6.45 -2.49 -2.03
CA ARG A 20 -7.89 -2.20 -1.92
C ARG A 20 -8.70 -2.95 -2.97
N VAL A 21 -8.25 -2.95 -4.23
CA VAL A 21 -8.92 -3.66 -5.33
C VAL A 21 -8.93 -5.17 -5.11
N LYS A 22 -7.80 -5.75 -4.71
CA LYS A 22 -7.71 -7.19 -4.44
C LYS A 22 -8.60 -7.62 -3.27
N ALA A 23 -8.57 -6.87 -2.17
CA ALA A 23 -9.39 -7.15 -1.00
C ALA A 23 -10.88 -6.98 -1.30
N ALA A 24 -11.25 -5.91 -2.03
CA ALA A 24 -12.62 -5.68 -2.48
C ALA A 24 -13.13 -6.79 -3.38
N LEU A 25 -12.29 -7.29 -4.30
CA LEU A 25 -12.64 -8.42 -5.15
C LEU A 25 -12.90 -9.69 -4.33
N ALA A 26 -12.04 -9.97 -3.35
CA ALA A 26 -12.20 -11.14 -2.48
C ALA A 26 -13.45 -11.06 -1.57
N ARG A 27 -13.83 -9.84 -1.16
CA ARG A 27 -15.02 -9.61 -0.32
C ARG A 27 -16.29 -9.24 -1.09
N ASN A 28 -16.19 -9.05 -2.41
CA ASN A 28 -17.26 -8.54 -3.27
C ASN A 28 -17.87 -7.21 -2.76
N VAL A 29 -17.01 -6.25 -2.40
CA VAL A 29 -17.38 -4.90 -1.92
C VAL A 29 -16.75 -3.81 -2.78
N ASP A 30 -17.06 -2.54 -2.52
CA ASP A 30 -16.42 -1.42 -3.22
C ASP A 30 -14.97 -1.20 -2.71
N PRO A 31 -13.97 -1.04 -3.60
CA PRO A 31 -12.57 -0.85 -3.21
C PRO A 31 -12.30 0.43 -2.41
N ASN A 32 -13.12 1.46 -2.53
CA ASN A 32 -12.96 2.68 -1.74
C ASN A 32 -13.48 2.51 -0.29
N THR A 33 -14.23 1.44 -0.02
CA THR A 33 -14.71 1.09 1.33
C THR A 33 -13.75 0.17 2.08
N VAL A 34 -12.69 -0.31 1.43
CA VAL A 34 -11.69 -1.18 2.04
C VAL A 34 -10.69 -0.36 2.85
N ASP A 35 -10.80 -0.44 4.16
CA ASP A 35 -9.79 0.03 5.11
C ASP A 35 -8.66 -1.02 5.34
N VAL A 36 -7.64 -0.63 6.10
CA VAL A 36 -6.46 -1.46 6.37
C VAL A 36 -6.81 -2.75 7.11
N GLU A 37 -7.73 -2.70 8.08
CA GLU A 37 -8.10 -3.87 8.88
C GLU A 37 -8.93 -4.83 8.01
N THR A 38 -9.87 -4.27 7.24
CA THR A 38 -10.63 -5.05 6.24
C THR A 38 -9.70 -5.78 5.28
N ALA A 39 -8.68 -5.10 4.75
CA ALA A 39 -7.69 -5.72 3.86
C ALA A 39 -6.85 -6.78 4.60
N ALA A 40 -6.34 -6.47 5.80
CA ALA A 40 -5.52 -7.39 6.58
C ALA A 40 -6.28 -8.69 6.93
N ASP A 41 -7.54 -8.57 7.33
CA ASP A 41 -8.41 -9.72 7.61
C ASP A 41 -8.72 -10.53 6.34
N THR A 42 -8.92 -9.86 5.20
CA THR A 42 -9.18 -10.53 3.91
C THR A 42 -8.02 -11.43 3.49
N PHE A 43 -6.80 -10.96 3.72
CA PHE A 43 -5.60 -11.68 3.34
C PHE A 43 -5.02 -12.57 4.46
N GLY A 44 -5.69 -12.64 5.62
CA GLY A 44 -5.21 -13.42 6.77
C GLY A 44 -3.82 -13.01 7.24
N LEU A 45 -3.51 -11.70 7.21
CA LEU A 45 -2.19 -11.20 7.59
C LEU A 45 -1.92 -11.38 9.09
N ASN A 46 -0.68 -11.77 9.41
CA ASN A 46 -0.17 -11.78 10.78
C ASN A 46 0.11 -10.36 11.30
N GLY A 47 0.46 -10.23 12.59
CA GLY A 47 0.68 -8.93 13.23
C GLY A 47 1.71 -8.05 12.51
N ASP A 48 2.87 -8.61 12.17
CA ASP A 48 3.93 -7.88 11.46
C ASP A 48 3.50 -7.43 10.05
N SER A 49 2.83 -8.29 9.29
CA SER A 49 2.31 -7.96 7.97
C SER A 49 1.16 -6.95 8.03
N ARG A 50 0.33 -7.00 9.06
CA ARG A 50 -0.73 -6.01 9.34
C ARG A 50 -0.12 -4.65 9.65
N ASP A 51 0.94 -4.60 10.45
CA ASP A 51 1.66 -3.36 10.74
C ASP A 51 2.31 -2.75 9.50
N ARG A 52 2.90 -3.58 8.62
CA ARG A 52 3.42 -3.11 7.33
C ARG A 52 2.31 -2.59 6.42
N LEU A 53 1.17 -3.28 6.38
CA LEU A 53 0.03 -2.83 5.58
C LEU A 53 -0.54 -1.50 6.09
N ARG A 54 -0.59 -1.32 7.41
CA ARG A 54 -0.98 -0.05 8.06
C ARG A 54 -0.09 1.10 7.66
N ARG A 55 1.23 0.94 7.76
CA ARG A 55 2.20 1.97 7.35
C ARG A 55 2.08 2.35 5.87
N LEU A 56 1.77 1.38 5.01
CA LEU A 56 1.53 1.62 3.58
C LEU A 56 0.31 2.51 3.36
N PHE A 57 -0.79 2.24 4.06
CA PHE A 57 -2.01 3.05 3.96
C PHE A 57 -1.80 4.45 4.54
N GLU A 58 -1.14 4.57 5.69
CA GLU A 58 -0.79 5.85 6.31
C GLU A 58 0.07 6.72 5.37
N GLN A 59 1.14 6.15 4.77
CA GLN A 59 1.96 6.88 3.79
C GLN A 59 1.18 7.27 2.54
N SER A 60 0.27 6.41 2.06
CA SER A 60 -0.59 6.74 0.92
C SER A 60 -1.53 7.91 1.24
N ASP A 61 -2.19 7.90 2.40
CA ASP A 61 -3.10 8.96 2.83
C ASP A 61 -2.33 10.27 3.07
N GLU A 62 -1.19 10.23 3.75
CA GLU A 62 -0.32 11.40 3.96
C GLU A 62 0.10 12.03 2.63
N LEU A 63 0.56 11.24 1.66
CA LEU A 63 0.98 11.73 0.34
C LEU A 63 -0.19 12.19 -0.55
N GLN A 64 -1.42 11.77 -0.24
CA GLN A 64 -2.63 12.24 -0.94
C GLN A 64 -3.14 13.57 -0.40
N TYR A 65 -3.13 13.74 0.92
CA TYR A 65 -3.64 14.95 1.59
C TYR A 65 -2.59 16.04 1.78
N SER A 66 -1.34 15.66 1.98
CA SER A 66 -0.22 16.59 2.05
C SER A 66 0.17 16.96 0.62
N GLY A 67 -0.56 17.91 0.04
CA GLY A 67 -0.30 18.45 -1.29
C GLY A 67 1.11 19.03 -1.37
N ALA A 68 2.08 18.20 -1.75
CA ALA A 68 3.45 18.53 -2.15
C ALA A 68 3.99 19.85 -1.55
N HIS A 69 4.27 19.86 -0.24
CA HIS A 69 5.07 20.92 0.36
C HIS A 69 6.12 20.29 1.27
N ASN A 70 7.09 19.64 0.64
CA ASN A 70 8.54 19.78 0.86
C ASN A 70 9.24 18.71 0.02
N GLY A 71 10.12 19.17 -0.87
CA GLY A 71 10.94 18.29 -1.69
C GLY A 71 11.93 17.49 -0.84
N SER A 72 12.31 16.31 -1.34
CA SER A 72 12.95 15.20 -0.62
C SER A 72 11.89 14.38 0.11
N GLU A 73 11.78 13.07 -0.03
CA GLU A 73 12.88 12.11 0.01
C GLU A 73 12.56 10.93 -0.92
N THR A 74 13.53 10.53 -1.73
CA THR A 74 13.60 9.22 -2.38
C THR A 74 13.05 8.12 -1.45
N ILE A 75 12.11 7.31 -1.94
CA ILE A 75 11.68 6.10 -1.19
C ILE A 75 12.94 5.34 -0.79
N SER A 76 13.20 5.17 0.51
CA SER A 76 14.31 4.33 0.94
C SER A 76 14.13 2.95 0.33
N ALA A 77 15.22 2.37 -0.18
CA ALA A 77 15.19 1.07 -0.83
C ALA A 77 14.58 -0.01 0.08
N GLU A 78 14.72 0.13 1.39
CA GLU A 78 14.12 -0.74 2.42
C GLU A 78 12.58 -0.65 2.42
N ASN A 79 12.03 0.56 2.50
CA ASN A 79 10.59 0.79 2.49
C ASN A 79 9.95 0.34 1.15
N ARG A 80 10.66 0.53 0.02
CA ARG A 80 10.23 -0.02 -1.28
C ARG A 80 10.21 -1.56 -1.24
N ARG A 81 11.24 -2.19 -0.68
CA ARG A 81 11.35 -3.64 -0.61
C ARG A 81 10.29 -4.25 0.31
N ASP A 82 9.98 -3.61 1.42
CA ASP A 82 8.91 -4.03 2.34
C ASP A 82 7.54 -4.01 1.67
N VAL A 83 7.22 -2.95 0.90
CA VAL A 83 5.96 -2.87 0.17
C VAL A 83 5.90 -3.91 -0.96
N LEU A 84 7.01 -4.16 -1.65
CA LEU A 84 7.07 -5.21 -2.67
C LEU A 84 6.87 -6.60 -2.04
N GLU A 85 7.54 -6.88 -0.93
CA GLU A 85 7.38 -8.14 -0.19
C GLU A 85 5.94 -8.35 0.27
N LEU A 86 5.29 -7.29 0.76
CA LEU A 86 3.88 -7.32 1.12
C LEU A 86 3.00 -7.62 -0.12
N ILE A 87 3.18 -6.92 -1.24
CA ILE A 87 2.39 -7.16 -2.47
C ILE A 87 2.61 -8.57 -3.02
N GLU A 88 3.84 -9.10 -2.95
CA GLU A 88 4.14 -10.48 -3.34
C GLU A 88 3.45 -11.49 -2.42
N HIS A 89 3.46 -11.26 -1.11
CA HIS A 89 2.75 -12.10 -0.14
C HIS A 89 1.22 -12.11 -0.37
N LEU A 90 0.69 -11.01 -0.91
CA LEU A 90 -0.72 -10.88 -1.31
C LEU A 90 -1.06 -11.49 -2.70
N ARG A 91 -0.09 -12.14 -3.37
CA ARG A 91 -0.29 -12.78 -4.68
C ARG A 91 -0.47 -14.30 -4.58
N THR A 92 0.01 -14.90 -3.51
CA THR A 92 -0.25 -16.29 -3.11
C THR A 92 -1.65 -16.48 -2.56
#